data_AF-A0A7V9H511-F1
#
_entry.id   AF-A0A7V9H511-F1
#
_cell.length_a   1.000
_cell.length_b   1.000
_cell.length_c   1.000
_cell.angle_alpha   90.00
_cell.angle_beta   90.00
_cell.angle_gamma   90.00
#
_symmetry.space_group_name_H-M   'P 1'
#
loop_
_entity.id
_entity.type
_entity.pdbx_description
1 polymer ?
#
loop_
_entity_poly.entity_id
_entity_poly.type
_entity_poly.pdbx_seq_one_letter_code
_entity_poly.pdbx_strand_id
1 'polypeptide(L)'
;MERQEGTGGFRRDEALMAVARLSISDPEFLNGLRADLESALWRYGFALSPQETREAREYFAAKTGDRDDDVVRDLENQLREYPPVDANGWWRWRIH
;
A
#
# COMPACT_ATOMS: atom_id res chain seq x y z
N MET A 1 -29.87 10.58 18.31
CA MET A 1 -28.99 11.27 17.34
C MET A 1 -27.57 10.93 17.75
N GLU A 2 -27.02 9.88 17.16
CA GLU A 2 -25.60 9.53 17.31
C GLU A 2 -25.01 9.50 15.90
N ARG A 3 -23.88 10.17 15.72
CA ARG A 3 -23.28 10.42 14.41
C ARG A 3 -22.76 9.10 13.85
N GLN A 4 -23.37 8.64 12.77
CA GLN A 4 -22.79 7.61 11.91
C GLN A 4 -21.63 8.26 11.14
N GLU A 5 -20.41 8.14 11.64
CA GLU A 5 -19.18 8.43 10.89
C GLU A 5 -18.92 7.32 9.85
N GLY A 6 -19.89 7.11 8.96
CA GLY A 6 -19.84 6.11 7.90
C GLY A 6 -19.28 6.68 6.60
N THR A 7 -18.03 7.14 6.59
CA THR A 7 -17.31 7.50 5.33
C THR A 7 -15.78 7.33 5.43
N GLY A 8 -15.26 6.54 6.37
CA GLY A 8 -13.81 6.36 6.57
C GLY A 8 -13.18 5.09 5.97
N GLY A 9 -13.98 4.06 5.66
CA GLY A 9 -13.47 2.73 5.29
C GLY A 9 -13.08 2.56 3.82
N PHE A 10 -13.86 3.11 2.89
CA PHE A 10 -13.67 2.85 1.45
C PHE A 10 -12.42 3.51 0.83
N ARG A 11 -11.92 4.62 1.38
CA ARG A 11 -10.73 5.32 0.84
C ARG A 11 -9.40 4.72 1.32
N ARG A 12 -9.45 3.97 2.41
CA ARG A 12 -8.28 3.42 3.11
C ARG A 12 -7.54 2.39 2.26
N ASP A 13 -8.31 1.56 1.57
CA ASP A 13 -7.81 0.48 0.73
C ASP A 13 -7.41 0.99 -0.66
N GLU A 14 -8.06 2.04 -1.18
CA GLU A 14 -7.76 2.61 -2.50
C GLU A 14 -6.37 3.23 -2.58
N ALA A 15 -5.91 3.92 -1.51
CA ALA A 15 -4.62 4.58 -1.51
C ALA A 15 -3.46 3.57 -1.47
N LEU A 16 -3.54 2.54 -0.62
CA LEU A 16 -2.55 1.46 -0.58
C LEU A 16 -2.54 0.63 -1.87
N MET A 17 -3.71 0.34 -2.43
CA MET A 17 -3.81 -0.34 -3.73
C MET A 17 -3.19 0.50 -4.86
N ALA A 18 -3.40 1.82 -4.84
CA ALA A 18 -2.80 2.72 -5.82
C ALA A 18 -1.28 2.80 -5.67
N VAL A 19 -0.77 2.84 -4.43
CA VAL A 19 0.68 2.72 -4.14
C VAL A 19 1.24 1.39 -4.63
N ALA A 20 0.55 0.27 -4.38
CA ALA A 20 0.97 -1.05 -4.85
C ALA A 20 0.99 -1.14 -6.37
N ARG A 21 -0.07 -0.67 -7.04
CA ARG A 21 -0.16 -0.63 -8.51
C ARG A 21 0.92 0.23 -9.13
N LEU A 22 1.19 1.40 -8.55
CA LEU A 22 2.24 2.27 -9.05
C LEU A 22 3.63 1.69 -8.80
N SER A 23 3.84 1.01 -7.68
CA SER A 23 5.10 0.30 -7.40
C SER A 23 5.38 -0.82 -8.41
N ILE A 24 4.33 -1.43 -8.98
CA ILE A 24 4.46 -2.45 -10.03
C ILE A 24 4.78 -1.81 -11.39
N SER A 25 4.16 -0.66 -11.71
CA SER A 25 4.26 -0.05 -13.03
C SER A 25 5.35 1.00 -13.19
N ASP A 26 5.87 1.54 -12.08
CA ASP A 26 6.92 2.58 -12.04
C ASP A 26 8.08 2.14 -11.12
N PRO A 27 9.19 1.65 -11.71
CA PRO A 27 10.39 1.28 -10.96
C PRO A 27 11.05 2.45 -10.23
N GLU A 28 10.93 3.70 -10.71
CA GLU A 28 11.47 4.86 -9.99
C GLU A 28 10.69 5.12 -8.71
N PHE A 29 9.36 4.94 -8.76
CA PHE A 29 8.52 5.05 -7.59
C PHE A 29 8.85 3.97 -6.55
N LEU A 30 8.98 2.71 -6.96
CA LEU A 30 9.36 1.60 -6.08
C LEU A 30 10.72 1.87 -5.41
N ASN A 31 11.73 2.29 -6.19
CA ASN A 31 13.04 2.64 -5.66
C ASN A 31 12.97 3.83 -4.68
N GLY A 32 12.13 4.83 -4.99
CA GLY A 32 11.85 5.95 -4.09
C GLY A 32 11.28 5.49 -2.76
N LEU A 33 10.27 4.60 -2.77
CA LEU A 33 9.64 4.07 -1.56
C LEU A 33 10.62 3.30 -0.67
N ARG A 34 11.56 2.56 -1.28
CA ARG A 34 12.60 1.81 -0.55
C ARG A 34 13.64 2.72 0.09
N ALA A 35 13.94 3.86 -0.53
CA ALA A 35 14.91 4.82 -0.02
C ALA A 35 14.30 5.74 1.05
N ASP A 36 13.15 6.34 0.75
CA ASP A 36 12.39 7.21 1.64
C ASP A 36 10.91 7.18 1.26
N LEU A 37 10.17 6.35 1.99
CA LEU A 37 8.74 6.16 1.80
C LEU A 37 7.94 7.46 1.86
N GLU A 38 8.19 8.32 2.84
CA GLU A 38 7.38 9.53 3.04
C GLU A 38 7.65 10.55 1.93
N SER A 39 8.92 10.74 1.56
CA SER A 39 9.29 11.63 0.46
C SER A 39 8.76 11.13 -0.89
N ALA A 40 8.80 9.82 -1.15
CA ALA A 40 8.28 9.24 -2.38
C ALA A 40 6.76 9.36 -2.48
N LEU A 41 6.02 9.04 -1.41
CA LEU A 41 4.57 9.22 -1.36
C LEU A 41 4.20 10.69 -1.60
N TRP A 42 4.88 11.63 -0.94
CA TRP A 42 4.64 13.06 -1.11
C TRP A 42 4.91 13.53 -2.54
N ARG A 43 6.03 13.13 -3.14
CA ARG A 43 6.41 13.49 -4.51
C ARG A 43 5.38 13.05 -5.55
N TYR A 44 4.75 11.89 -5.32
CA TYR A 44 3.74 11.32 -6.21
C TYR A 44 2.30 11.70 -5.82
N GLY A 45 2.12 12.57 -4.81
CA GLY A 45 0.82 13.11 -4.42
C GLY A 45 -0.05 12.16 -3.61
N PHE A 46 0.54 11.13 -2.99
CA PHE A 46 -0.18 10.23 -2.08
C PHE A 46 -0.28 10.83 -0.69
N ALA A 47 -1.50 10.78 -0.13
CA ALA A 47 -1.77 11.09 1.26
C ALA A 47 -2.29 9.83 1.95
N LEU A 48 -1.39 9.13 2.65
CA LEU A 48 -1.74 7.97 3.46
C LEU A 48 -2.08 8.39 4.90
N SER A 49 -3.01 7.69 5.53
CA SER A 49 -3.24 7.82 6.97
C SER A 49 -2.01 7.32 7.76
N PRO A 50 -1.80 7.77 9.01
CA PRO A 50 -0.66 7.31 9.81
C PRO A 50 -0.54 5.79 9.94
N GLN A 51 -1.69 5.09 9.93
CA GLN A 51 -1.72 3.63 9.94
C GLN A 51 -1.29 3.02 8.60
N GLU A 52 -1.78 3.54 7.47
CA GLU A 52 -1.37 3.08 6.13
C GLU A 52 0.12 3.33 5.89
N THR A 53 0.63 4.50 6.30
CA THR A 53 2.06 4.81 6.22
C THR A 53 2.88 3.82 7.05
N ARG A 54 2.39 3.45 8.24
CA ARG A 54 3.05 2.42 9.07
C ARG A 54 3.04 1.07 8.37
N GLU A 55 1.91 0.63 7.82
CA GLU A 55 1.80 -0.65 7.13
C GLU A 55 2.70 -0.71 5.89
N ALA A 56 2.72 0.34 5.07
CA ALA A 56 3.62 0.44 3.93
C ALA A 56 5.09 0.43 4.36
N ARG A 57 5.45 1.16 5.43
CA ARG A 57 6.80 1.15 5.99
C ARG A 57 7.20 -0.26 6.46
N GLU A 58 6.34 -0.94 7.21
CA GLU A 58 6.61 -2.29 7.70
C GLU A 58 6.80 -3.27 6.53
N TYR A 59 5.98 -3.16 5.48
CA TYR A 59 6.13 -3.95 4.26
C TYR A 59 7.49 -3.73 3.57
N PHE A 60 7.82 -2.48 3.21
CA PHE A 60 9.07 -2.21 2.49
C PHE A 60 10.31 -2.46 3.35
N ALA A 61 10.22 -2.27 4.67
CA ALA A 61 11.30 -2.63 5.59
C ALA A 61 11.56 -4.14 5.58
N ALA A 62 10.51 -4.98 5.60
CA ALA A 62 10.65 -6.44 5.50
C ALA A 62 11.27 -6.90 4.16
N LYS A 63 11.16 -6.07 3.11
CA LYS A 63 11.63 -6.34 1.76
C LYS A 63 12.98 -5.69 1.41
N THR A 64 13.67 -5.08 2.39
CA THR A 64 14.90 -4.31 2.16
C THR A 64 16.01 -5.11 1.43
N GLY A 65 16.01 -6.45 1.52
CA GLY A 65 16.96 -7.33 0.82
C GLY A 65 16.44 -8.02 -0.45
N ASP A 66 15.15 -7.85 -0.78
CA ASP A 66 14.54 -8.56 -1.90
C ASP A 66 14.86 -7.84 -3.22
N ARG A 67 14.97 -8.62 -4.31
CA ARG A 67 15.09 -8.07 -5.67
C ARG A 67 13.77 -7.40 -6.05
N ASP A 68 13.84 -6.37 -6.88
CA ASP A 68 12.64 -5.62 -7.29
C ASP A 68 11.60 -6.54 -7.94
N ASP A 69 12.01 -7.50 -8.77
CA ASP A 69 11.11 -8.49 -9.37
C ASP A 69 10.35 -9.34 -8.33
N ASP A 70 10.99 -9.67 -7.20
CA ASP A 70 10.36 -10.43 -6.12
C ASP A 70 9.32 -9.58 -5.37
N VAL A 71 9.63 -8.30 -5.14
CA VAL A 71 8.71 -7.33 -4.54
C VAL A 71 7.53 -7.07 -5.46
N VAL A 72 7.76 -6.86 -6.76
CA VAL A 72 6.71 -6.67 -7.76
C VAL A 72 5.79 -7.88 -7.81
N ARG A 73 6.35 -9.10 -7.89
CA ARG A 73 5.54 -10.33 -7.90
C ARG A 73 4.72 -10.49 -6.62
N ASP A 74 5.28 -10.13 -5.47
CA ASP A 74 4.56 -10.16 -4.19
C ASP A 74 3.40 -9.16 -4.18
N LEU A 75 3.61 -7.92 -4.63
CA LEU A 75 2.57 -6.90 -4.79
C LEU A 75 1.46 -7.35 -5.76
N GLU A 76 1.82 -7.94 -6.90
CA GLU A 76 0.87 -8.48 -7.86
C GLU A 76 0.02 -9.60 -7.26
N ASN A 77 0.63 -10.49 -6.46
CA ASN A 77 -0.08 -11.54 -5.76
C ASN A 77 -1.05 -10.96 -4.72
N GLN A 78 -0.63 -9.95 -3.94
CA GLN A 78 -1.50 -9.29 -2.98
C GLN A 78 -2.71 -8.61 -3.65
N LEU A 79 -2.49 -7.92 -4.78
CA LEU A 79 -3.57 -7.32 -5.57
C LEU A 79 -4.52 -8.35 -6.20
N ARG A 80 -4.03 -9.58 -6.46
CA ARG A 80 -4.84 -10.68 -7.02
C ARG A 80 -5.65 -11.40 -5.94
N GLU A 81 -5.06 -11.64 -4.78
CA GLU A 81 -5.71 -12.32 -3.64
C GLU A 81 -6.77 -11.46 -2.96
N TYR A 82 -6.62 -10.13 -3.04
CA TYR A 82 -7.60 -9.18 -2.54
C TYR A 82 -8.19 -8.35 -3.68
N PRO A 83 -9.19 -8.88 -4.42
CA PRO A 83 -10.08 -8.03 -5.21
C PRO A 83 -10.73 -6.99 -4.28
N PRO A 84 -11.18 -5.83 -4.79
CA PRO A 84 -11.52 -4.63 -4.01
C PRO A 84 -12.66 -4.76 -2.98
N VAL A 85 -13.16 -5.95 -2.66
CA VAL A 85 -14.15 -6.17 -1.60
C VAL A 85 -14.18 -7.66 -1.23
N ASP A 86 -13.75 -7.99 -0.01
CA ASP A 86 -14.26 -9.18 0.68
C ASP A 86 -15.47 -8.78 1.56
N ALA A 87 -16.21 -9.77 2.07
CA ALA A 87 -17.45 -9.55 2.84
C ALA A 87 -17.25 -8.83 4.18
N ASN A 88 -16.01 -8.51 4.57
CA ASN A 88 -15.70 -7.79 5.82
C ASN A 88 -15.06 -6.41 5.58
N GLY A 89 -14.49 -6.12 4.40
CA GLY A 89 -14.12 -4.78 3.94
C GLY A 89 -12.78 -4.24 4.43
N TRP A 90 -11.74 -5.08 4.59
CA TRP A 90 -10.42 -4.62 5.06
C TRP A 90 -9.27 -5.25 4.24
N TRP A 91 -8.43 -4.41 3.65
CA TRP A 91 -7.13 -4.82 3.10
C TRP A 91 -6.08 -4.91 4.22
N ARG A 92 -5.25 -5.97 4.22
CA ARG A 92 -4.14 -6.11 5.16
C ARG A 92 -2.92 -6.68 4.46
N TRP A 93 -1.84 -5.91 4.42
CA TRP A 93 -0.52 -6.40 4.02
C TRP A 93 -0.13 -7.57 4.94
N ARG A 94 0.04 -8.77 4.38
CA ARG A 94 0.62 -9.88 5.13
C ARG A 94 2.12 -9.85 4.92
N ILE A 95 2.83 -9.54 6.00
CA ILE A 95 4.27 -9.82 6.11
C ILE A 95 4.39 -11.32 6.35
N HIS A 96 4.82 -12.06 5.33
CA HIS A 96 5.09 -13.50 5.42
C HIS A 96 6.54 -13.76 5.80
#